data_AF-A0A6J1PFD5-F1
#
_entry.id   AF-A0A6J1PFD5-F1
#
_cell.length_a   1.000
_cell.length_b   1.000
_cell.length_c   1.000
_cell.angle_alpha   90.00
_cell.angle_beta   90.00
_cell.angle_gamma   90.00
#
_symmetry.space_group_name_H-M   'P 1'
#
loop_
_entity.id
_entity.type
_entity.pdbx_description
1 polymer ?
#
loop_
_entity_poly.entity_id
_entity_poly.type
_entity_poly.pdbx_seq_one_letter_code
_entity_poly.pdbx_strand_id
1 'polypeptide(L)'
;MPFNDINELQRFDRDLKDNGQMRDQFMKKIPDIGGKSVQKTVKYAMEIVMTDDLTQQVVGTLGAENKPKISKFTFPYVIIDVVRNTFEGTKIKAVEDRIVEWLHRGSDRKKAENKRRERLNLQQ
;
A
#
# COMPACT_ATOMS: atom_id res chain seq x y z
N MET A 1 -4.39 -11.80 3.33
CA MET A 1 -5.02 -10.62 3.93
C MET A 1 -3.96 -9.55 4.13
N PRO A 2 -4.33 -8.26 4.07
CA PRO A 2 -3.40 -7.17 4.36
C PRO A 2 -2.93 -7.17 5.83
N PHE A 3 -1.74 -6.63 6.07
CA PHE A 3 -1.18 -6.44 7.41
C PHE A 3 -1.90 -5.32 8.16
N ASN A 4 -2.20 -5.57 9.43
CA ASN A 4 -2.74 -4.58 10.37
C ASN A 4 -1.75 -4.24 11.51
N ASP A 5 -0.65 -4.99 11.62
CA ASP A 5 0.43 -4.78 12.58
C ASP A 5 1.74 -4.33 11.89
N ILE A 6 2.45 -3.40 12.53
CA ILE A 6 3.68 -2.83 11.98
C ILE A 6 4.85 -3.81 12.01
N ASN A 7 4.91 -4.70 13.01
CA ASN A 7 5.99 -5.68 13.12
C ASN A 7 5.82 -6.77 12.06
N GLU A 8 4.59 -7.20 11.79
CA GLU A 8 4.29 -8.11 10.68
C GLU A 8 4.66 -7.50 9.33
N LEU A 9 4.30 -6.23 9.08
CA LEU A 9 4.70 -5.52 7.87
C LEU A 9 6.23 -5.45 7.73
N GLN A 10 6.95 -5.17 8.82
CA GLN A 10 8.41 -5.11 8.82
C GLN A 10 9.08 -6.47 8.61
N ARG A 11 8.50 -7.56 9.13
CA ARG A 11 8.96 -8.93 8.87
C ARG A 11 8.76 -9.29 7.40
N PHE A 12 7.55 -9.05 6.89
CA PHE A 12 7.25 -9.22 5.47
C PHE A 12 8.22 -8.45 4.58
N ASP A 13 8.51 -7.19 4.90
CA ASP A 13 9.39 -6.36 4.09
C ASP A 13 10.85 -6.84 4.09
N ARG A 14 11.31 -7.36 5.24
CA ARG A 14 12.63 -7.99 5.35
C ARG A 14 12.70 -9.27 4.51
N ASP A 15 11.69 -10.13 4.64
CA ASP A 15 11.63 -11.37 3.86
C ASP A 15 11.55 -11.06 2.36
N LEU A 16 10.81 -10.00 1.97
CA LEU A 16 10.71 -9.55 0.59
C LEU A 16 12.07 -9.07 0.03
N LYS A 17 12.91 -8.48 0.88
CA LYS A 17 14.27 -8.03 0.50
C LYS A 17 15.22 -9.21 0.32
N ASP A 18 15.15 -10.20 1.21
CA ASP A 18 16.14 -11.27 1.29
C ASP A 18 15.73 -12.52 0.49
N ASN A 19 14.44 -12.65 0.11
CA ASN A 19 13.91 -13.80 -0.62
C ASN A 19 13.39 -13.42 -2.02
N GLY A 20 14.19 -13.72 -3.04
CA GLY A 20 13.85 -13.46 -4.44
C GLY A 20 12.57 -14.18 -4.91
N GLN A 21 12.31 -15.40 -4.44
CA GLN A 21 11.09 -16.13 -4.79
C GLN A 21 9.85 -15.44 -4.22
N MET A 22 9.92 -14.95 -2.98
CA MET A 22 8.84 -14.18 -2.36
C MET A 22 8.60 -12.86 -3.09
N ARG A 23 9.67 -12.18 -3.51
CA ARG A 23 9.58 -10.98 -4.34
C ARG A 23 8.87 -11.26 -5.66
N ASP A 24 9.24 -12.32 -6.37
CA ASP A 24 8.63 -12.68 -7.65
C ASP A 24 7.14 -13.04 -7.48
N GLN A 25 6.78 -13.74 -6.39
CA GLN A 25 5.39 -14.03 -6.07
C GLN A 25 4.61 -12.75 -5.76
N PHE A 26 5.19 -11.80 -5.02
CA PHE A 26 4.55 -10.52 -4.73
C PHE A 26 4.37 -9.68 -6.01
N MET A 27 5.39 -9.65 -6.89
CA MET A 27 5.31 -9.00 -8.19
C MET A 27 4.19 -9.58 -9.06
N LYS A 28 4.02 -10.91 -9.10
CA LYS A 28 2.96 -11.57 -9.88
C LYS A 28 1.56 -11.30 -9.33
N LYS A 29 1.43 -11.16 -8.01
CA LYS A 29 0.13 -10.86 -7.39
C LYS A 29 -0.43 -9.49 -7.75
N ILE A 30 0.43 -8.49 -8.00
CA ILE A 30 -0.03 -7.11 -8.23
C ILE A 30 -0.80 -6.95 -9.57
N PRO A 31 -0.30 -7.45 -10.72
CA PRO A 31 -1.03 -7.41 -12.00
C PRO A 31 -2.34 -8.19 -11.99
N ASP A 32 -2.39 -9.32 -11.26
CA ASP A 32 -3.57 -10.20 -11.20
C ASP A 32 -4.81 -9.52 -10.60
N ILE A 33 -4.62 -8.46 -9.80
CA ILE A 33 -5.72 -7.66 -9.23
C ILE A 33 -6.39 -6.77 -10.28
N GLY A 34 -5.69 -6.54 -11.40
CA GLY A 34 -6.08 -5.60 -12.43
C GLY A 34 -5.81 -4.14 -12.03
N GLY A 35 -6.32 -3.24 -12.86
CA GLY A 35 -6.09 -1.79 -12.75
C GLY A 35 -5.88 -1.21 -14.13
N LYS A 36 -6.82 -0.38 -14.59
CA LYS A 36 -6.76 0.24 -15.92
C LYS A 36 -5.97 1.56 -15.93
N SER A 37 -5.34 1.90 -14.81
CA SER A 37 -4.55 3.12 -14.64
C SER A 37 -3.56 2.95 -13.48
N VAL A 38 -2.46 3.72 -13.54
CA VAL A 38 -1.45 3.82 -12.47
C VAL A 38 -2.09 3.99 -11.10
N GLN A 39 -3.05 4.91 -10.97
CA GLN A 39 -3.73 5.18 -9.70
C GLN A 39 -4.48 3.95 -9.16
N LYS A 40 -5.20 3.21 -10.01
CA LYS A 40 -5.94 2.02 -9.58
C LYS A 40 -5.00 0.87 -9.21
N THR A 41 -3.96 0.65 -10.00
CA THR A 41 -2.98 -0.40 -9.72
C THR A 41 -2.23 -0.12 -8.41
N VAL A 42 -1.80 1.12 -8.16
CA VAL A 42 -1.20 1.50 -6.87
C VAL A 42 -2.18 1.28 -5.72
N LYS A 43 -3.44 1.73 -5.86
CA LYS A 43 -4.47 1.51 -4.83
C LYS A 43 -4.60 0.04 -4.47
N TYR A 44 -4.78 -0.82 -5.47
CA TYR A 44 -4.99 -2.26 -5.24
C TYR A 44 -3.76 -2.95 -4.66
N ALA A 45 -2.56 -2.59 -5.13
CA ALA A 45 -1.32 -3.12 -4.55
C ALA A 45 -1.19 -2.74 -3.07
N MET A 46 -1.50 -1.50 -2.71
CA MET A 46 -1.45 -1.04 -1.32
C MET A 46 -2.51 -1.75 -0.44
N GLU A 47 -3.73 -1.96 -0.96
CA GLU A 47 -4.80 -2.70 -0.27
C GLU A 47 -4.47 -4.19 -0.04
N ILE A 48 -3.56 -4.78 -0.83
CA ILE A 48 -3.01 -6.11 -0.53
C ILE A 48 -2.04 -6.08 0.64
N VAL A 49 -1.22 -5.02 0.71
CA VAL A 49 -0.13 -4.94 1.69
C VAL A 49 -0.67 -4.59 3.06
N MET A 50 -1.47 -3.53 3.20
CA MET A 50 -1.83 -3.01 4.52
C MET A 50 -3.27 -2.51 4.62
N THR A 51 -3.81 -2.57 5.84
CA THR A 51 -5.12 -2.01 6.17
C THR A 51 -5.04 -0.51 6.38
N ASP A 52 -6.21 0.16 6.32
CA ASP A 52 -6.33 1.58 6.68
C ASP A 52 -6.02 1.87 8.16
N ASP A 53 -6.09 0.85 9.03
CA ASP A 53 -5.64 0.97 10.43
C ASP A 53 -4.13 1.12 10.52
N LEU A 54 -3.39 0.39 9.70
CA LEU A 54 -1.94 0.40 9.71
C LEU A 54 -1.35 1.67 9.07
N THR A 55 -2.10 2.37 8.21
CA THR A 55 -1.60 3.61 7.58
C THR A 55 -1.27 4.70 8.60
N GLN A 56 -1.85 4.65 9.81
CA GLN A 56 -1.53 5.60 10.87
C GLN A 56 -0.13 5.39 11.47
N GLN A 57 0.48 4.22 11.26
CA GLN A 57 1.77 3.85 11.83
C GLN A 57 2.92 4.04 10.83
N VAL A 58 2.63 4.38 9.57
CA VAL A 58 3.62 4.61 8.52
C VAL A 58 3.45 6.03 7.97
N VAL A 59 4.54 6.76 7.74
CA VAL A 59 4.48 8.14 7.22
C VAL A 59 4.99 8.24 5.78
N GLY A 60 4.40 9.15 5.01
CA GLY A 60 4.75 9.37 3.61
C GLY A 60 6.01 10.21 3.38
N THR A 61 6.22 11.27 4.17
CA THR A 61 7.28 12.28 3.90
C THR A 61 8.11 12.63 5.14
N LEU A 62 7.50 13.32 6.12
CA LEU A 62 8.13 13.73 7.36
C LEU A 62 7.79 12.73 8.48
N GLY A 63 8.85 12.29 9.17
CA GLY A 63 8.74 11.44 10.36
C GLY A 63 8.09 12.23 11.48
N ALA A 64 6.81 11.96 11.77
CA ALA A 64 6.35 12.14 13.14
C ALA A 64 7.23 11.25 14.03
N GLU A 65 7.61 11.74 15.22
CA GLU A 65 8.43 10.96 16.14
C GLU A 65 7.89 9.53 16.27
N ASN A 66 8.78 8.55 16.07
CA ASN A 66 8.55 7.11 16.21
C ASN A 66 7.82 6.37 15.07
N LYS A 67 7.50 6.99 13.91
CA LYS A 67 6.88 6.27 12.77
C LYS A 67 7.86 6.02 11.60
N PRO A 68 7.97 4.78 11.06
CA PRO A 68 8.79 4.52 9.89
C PRO A 68 8.26 5.23 8.64
N LYS A 69 9.19 5.72 7.81
CA LYS A 69 8.88 6.28 6.49
C LYS A 69 8.58 5.16 5.51
N ILE A 70 7.59 5.35 4.64
CA ILE A 70 7.24 4.40 3.58
C ILE A 70 8.45 4.08 2.69
N SER A 71 9.32 5.07 2.42
CA SER A 71 10.54 4.88 1.63
C SER A 71 11.62 4.02 2.29
N LYS A 72 11.47 3.63 3.56
CA LYS A 72 12.36 2.67 4.22
C LYS A 72 11.95 1.22 3.98
N PHE A 73 10.78 0.99 3.42
CA PHE A 73 10.30 -0.34 3.06
C PHE A 73 10.71 -0.68 1.62
N THR A 74 10.87 -1.97 1.36
CA THR A 74 11.19 -2.59 0.07
C THR A 74 9.94 -2.73 -0.81
N PHE A 75 8.79 -3.09 -0.23
CA PHE A 75 7.57 -3.34 -1.00
C PHE A 75 7.10 -2.16 -1.90
N PRO A 76 7.26 -0.87 -1.53
CA PRO A 76 6.88 0.24 -2.39
C PRO A 76 7.68 0.25 -3.70
N TYR A 77 8.95 -0.14 -3.65
CA TYR A 77 9.80 -0.24 -4.85
C TYR A 77 9.37 -1.39 -5.75
N VAL A 78 8.93 -2.50 -5.18
CA VAL A 78 8.37 -3.61 -5.96
C VAL A 78 7.07 -3.17 -6.65
N ILE A 79 6.22 -2.38 -5.98
CA ILE A 79 5.02 -1.80 -6.59
C ILE A 79 5.40 -0.84 -7.73
N ILE A 80 6.42 0.01 -7.53
CA ILE A 80 6.92 0.92 -8.57
C ILE A 80 7.37 0.15 -9.80
N ASP A 81 8.15 -0.92 -9.64
CA ASP A 81 8.64 -1.73 -10.75
C ASP A 81 7.48 -2.37 -11.53
N VAL A 82 6.51 -2.96 -10.83
CA VAL A 82 5.34 -3.56 -11.47
C VAL A 82 4.52 -2.52 -12.24
N VAL A 83 4.27 -1.35 -11.65
CA VAL A 83 3.50 -0.28 -12.29
C VAL A 83 4.23 0.22 -13.54
N ARG A 84 5.55 0.40 -13.49
CA ARG A 84 6.33 0.87 -14.65
C ARG A 84 6.40 -0.17 -15.77
N ASN A 85 6.44 -1.46 -15.42
CA ASN A 85 6.37 -2.53 -16.40
C ASN A 85 4.98 -2.67 -17.03
N THR A 86 3.93 -2.27 -16.32
CA THR A 86 2.55 -2.32 -16.82
C THR A 86 2.18 -1.10 -17.66
N PHE A 87 2.67 0.09 -17.27
CA PHE A 87 2.35 1.37 -17.88
C PHE A 87 3.62 2.05 -18.38
N GLU A 88 3.98 1.77 -19.63
CA GLU A 88 5.17 2.30 -20.29
C GLU A 88 5.23 3.85 -20.20
N GLY A 89 6.43 4.39 -19.99
CA GLY A 89 6.64 5.84 -19.84
C GLY A 89 6.28 6.42 -18.46
N THR A 90 5.73 5.62 -17.54
CA THR A 90 5.43 6.08 -16.17
C THR A 90 6.72 6.41 -15.41
N LYS A 91 6.79 7.64 -14.88
CA LYS A 91 7.91 8.11 -14.05
C LYS A 91 7.83 7.53 -12.65
N ILE A 92 8.97 7.13 -12.08
CA ILE A 92 9.09 6.63 -10.68
C ILE A 92 8.38 7.56 -9.69
N LYS A 93 8.71 8.85 -9.76
CA LYS A 93 8.15 9.87 -8.87
C LYS A 93 6.62 9.96 -8.93
N ALA A 94 6.02 9.75 -10.10
CA ALA A 94 4.58 9.76 -10.25
C ALA A 94 3.91 8.59 -9.51
N VAL A 95 4.58 7.43 -9.43
CA VAL A 95 4.09 6.27 -8.67
C VAL A 95 4.30 6.48 -7.17
N GLU A 96 5.47 6.97 -6.77
CA GLU A 96 5.76 7.33 -5.36
C GLU A 96 4.73 8.31 -4.80
N ASP A 97 4.40 9.37 -5.56
CA ASP A 97 3.41 10.36 -5.15
C ASP A 97 2.02 9.73 -4.96
N ARG A 98 1.66 8.73 -5.77
CA ARG A 98 0.39 7.99 -5.60
C ARG A 98 0.41 7.07 -4.40
N ILE A 99 1.53 6.44 -4.08
CA ILE A 99 1.69 5.62 -2.86
C ILE A 99 1.54 6.51 -1.63
N VAL A 100 2.22 7.65 -1.61
CA VAL A 100 2.14 8.64 -0.52
C VAL A 100 0.74 9.22 -0.39
N GLU A 101 0.09 9.59 -1.51
CA GLU A 101 -1.29 10.08 -1.52
C GLU A 101 -2.27 9.03 -0.96
N TRP A 102 -2.10 7.76 -1.35
CA TRP A 102 -2.93 6.67 -0.83
C TRP A 102 -2.71 6.50 0.68
N LEU A 103 -1.47 6.55 1.17
CA LEU A 103 -1.16 6.44 2.59
C LEU A 103 -1.80 7.56 3.41
N HIS A 104 -1.68 8.81 2.95
CA HIS A 104 -2.27 9.97 3.64
C HIS A 104 -3.80 9.90 3.74
N ARG A 105 -4.47 9.24 2.78
CA ARG A 105 -5.93 9.10 2.75
C ARG A 105 -6.48 7.96 3.62
N GLY A 106 -5.64 7.19 4.30
CA GLY A 106 -6.10 6.06 5.13
C GLY A 106 -7.08 6.47 6.24
N SER A 107 -6.84 7.62 6.89
CA SER A 107 -7.76 8.17 7.89
C SER A 107 -9.15 8.45 7.32
N ASP A 108 -9.20 9.04 6.12
CA ASP A 108 -10.46 9.41 5.47
C ASP A 108 -11.23 8.16 5.01
N ARG A 109 -10.51 7.16 4.49
CA ARG A 109 -11.11 5.87 4.12
C ARG A 109 -11.69 5.16 5.35
N LYS A 110 -10.96 5.11 6.46
CA LYS A 110 -11.46 4.56 7.73
C LYS A 110 -12.72 5.27 8.23
N LYS A 111 -12.75 6.61 8.21
CA LYS A 111 -13.94 7.38 8.58
C LYS A 111 -15.13 7.07 7.66
N ALA A 112 -14.89 6.98 6.36
CA ALA A 112 -15.94 6.65 5.39
C ALA A 112 -16.49 5.23 5.61
N GLU A 113 -15.63 4.27 5.95
CA GLU A 113 -16.03 2.91 6.27
C GLU A 113 -16.87 2.85 7.55
N ASN A 114 -16.44 3.50 8.63
CA ASN A 114 -17.19 3.55 9.88
C ASN A 114 -18.60 4.14 9.67
N LYS A 115 -18.69 5.26 8.96
CA LYS A 115 -19.98 5.89 8.62
C LYS A 115 -20.88 4.98 7.78
N ARG A 116 -20.29 4.17 6.89
CA ARG A 116 -21.04 3.17 6.12
C ARG A 116 -21.56 2.05 7.02
N ARG A 117 -20.75 1.55 7.95
CA ARG A 117 -21.15 0.49 8.90
C ARG A 117 -22.27 0.96 9.83
N GLU A 118 -22.17 2.17 10.37
CA GLU A 118 -23.23 2.79 11.20
C GLU A 118 -24.57 2.85 10.46
N ARG A 119 -24.56 3.28 9.20
CA ARG A 119 -25.78 3.34 8.37
C ARG A 119 -26.42 1.98 8.14
N LEU A 120 -25.61 0.94 7.95
CA LEU A 120 -26.10 -0.42 7.74
C LEU A 120 -26.69 -1.02 9.03
N ASN A 121 -26.07 -0.75 10.18
CA ASN A 121 -26.56 -1.22 11.47
C ASN A 121 -27.85 -0.52 11.92
N LEU A 122 -28.10 0.71 11.47
CA LEU A 122 -29.36 1.44 11.72
C LEU A 122 -30.53 0.98 10.84
N GLN A 123 -30.27 0.10 9.87
CA GLN A 123 -31.28 -0.46 8.96
C GLN A 123 -31.67 -1.91 9.31
N GLN A 124 -31.09 -2.48 10.37
CA GLN A 124 -31.39 -3.80 10.92
C GLN A 124 -32.22 -3.66 12.20
#